data_AF-A0A7X8RWY8-F1
#
_entry.id   AF-A0A7X8RWY8-F1
#
_cell.length_a   1.000
_cell.length_b   1.000
_cell.length_c   1.000
_cell.angle_alpha   90.00
_cell.angle_beta   90.00
_cell.angle_gamma   90.00
#
_symmetry.space_group_name_H-M   'P 1'
#
loop_
_entity.id
_entity.type
_entity.pdbx_description
1 polymer ?
#
loop_
_entity_poly.entity_id
_entity_poly.type
_entity_poly.pdbx_seq_one_letter_code
_entity_poly.pdbx_strand_id
1 'polypeptide(L)'
;MTLGEIQARLAEILAAEEALQVDWTNVDHLCDELDRQIEASKEEVPEIVAHFLSDSDIRARDTRYGDAQRTAVRTYLSTGDYFDGVEVPWWGCLALAVVVGGVIVYALA
;
A
#
# COMPACT_ATOMS: atom_id res chain seq x y z
N MET A 1 -8.71 18.74 -8.61
CA MET A 1 -8.63 18.30 -7.22
C MET A 1 -7.33 18.83 -6.66
N THR A 2 -7.30 19.23 -5.41
CA THR A 2 -6.06 19.59 -4.72
C THR A 2 -5.50 18.37 -3.98
N LEU A 3 -4.21 18.41 -3.66
CA LEU A 3 -3.57 17.35 -2.87
C LEU A 3 -4.29 17.09 -1.53
N GLY A 4 -4.74 18.13 -0.84
CA GLY A 4 -5.48 17.99 0.42
C GLY A 4 -6.84 17.31 0.26
N GLU A 5 -7.53 17.55 -0.87
CA GLU A 5 -8.78 16.86 -1.20
C GLU A 5 -8.53 15.37 -1.50
N ILE A 6 -7.44 15.04 -2.21
CA ILE A 6 -7.03 13.66 -2.47
C ILE A 6 -6.74 12.93 -1.15
N GLN A 7 -5.97 13.55 -0.26
CA GLN A 7 -5.64 12.98 1.05
C GLN A 7 -6.89 12.76 1.92
N ALA A 8 -7.85 13.69 1.91
CA ALA A 8 -9.11 13.52 2.62
C ALA A 8 -9.91 12.32 2.09
N ARG A 9 -10.00 12.18 0.76
CA ARG A 9 -10.72 11.07 0.13
C ARG A 9 -10.01 9.73 0.34
N LEU A 10 -8.68 9.69 0.32
CA LEU A 10 -7.89 8.50 0.69
C LEU A 10 -8.16 8.08 2.14
N ALA A 11 -8.24 9.03 3.07
CA ALA A 11 -8.56 8.73 4.47
C ALA A 11 -9.98 8.14 4.62
N GLU A 12 -10.95 8.60 3.84
CA GLU A 12 -12.30 8.04 3.81
C GLU A 12 -12.32 6.59 3.30
N ILE A 13 -11.61 6.31 2.21
CA ILE A 13 -11.48 4.94 1.66
C ILE A 13 -10.81 4.03 2.68
N LEU A 14 -9.71 4.49 3.28
CA LEU A 14 -8.99 3.73 4.30
C LEU A 14 -9.87 3.43 5.51
N ALA A 15 -10.70 4.38 5.96
CA ALA A 15 -11.63 4.16 7.05
C ALA A 15 -12.72 3.12 6.69
N ALA A 16 -13.17 3.10 5.43
CA ALA A 16 -14.11 2.09 4.94
C ALA A 16 -13.47 0.69 4.89
N GLU A 17 -12.21 0.57 4.47
CA GLU A 17 -11.46 -0.70 4.49
C GLU A 17 -11.15 -1.21 5.90
N GLU A 18 -11.05 -0.33 6.89
CA GLU A 18 -10.71 -0.68 8.28
C GLU A 18 -11.95 -0.92 9.15
N ALA A 19 -13.15 -0.84 8.57
CA ALA A 19 -14.39 -1.15 9.25
C ALA A 19 -14.44 -2.63 9.66
N LEU A 20 -15.16 -2.91 10.76
CA LEU A 20 -15.34 -4.29 11.28
C LEU A 20 -15.95 -5.23 10.23
N GLN A 21 -16.82 -4.69 9.37
CA GLN A 21 -17.39 -5.38 8.22
C GLN A 21 -17.12 -4.51 7.00
N VAL A 22 -16.13 -4.91 6.21
CA VAL A 22 -15.72 -4.17 5.01
C VAL A 22 -16.71 -4.43 3.88
N ASP A 23 -17.32 -3.35 3.37
CA ASP A 23 -18.07 -3.38 2.13
C ASP A 23 -17.11 -3.11 0.96
N TRP A 24 -16.54 -4.19 0.43
CA TRP A 24 -15.58 -4.11 -0.67
C TRP A 24 -16.18 -3.53 -1.97
N THR A 25 -17.49 -3.64 -2.18
CA THR A 25 -18.14 -3.01 -3.35
C THR A 25 -18.15 -1.49 -3.20
N ASN A 26 -18.42 -1.00 -1.98
CA ASN A 26 -18.34 0.43 -1.70
C ASN A 26 -16.89 0.95 -1.75
N VAL A 27 -15.92 0.19 -1.22
CA VAL A 27 -14.48 0.55 -1.30
C VAL A 27 -14.05 0.68 -2.76
N ASP A 28 -14.36 -0.31 -3.59
CA ASP A 28 -14.04 -0.32 -5.02
C ASP A 28 -14.61 0.90 -5.75
N HIS A 29 -15.90 1.20 -5.52
CA HIS A 29 -16.54 2.38 -6.09
C HIS A 29 -15.90 3.70 -5.63
N LEU A 30 -15.50 3.80 -4.37
CA LEU A 30 -14.81 5.00 -3.87
C LEU A 30 -13.41 5.16 -4.49
N CYS A 31 -12.69 4.06 -4.69
CA CYS A 31 -11.41 4.06 -5.39
C CYS A 31 -11.56 4.53 -6.84
N ASP A 32 -12.47 3.92 -7.60
CA ASP A 32 -12.76 4.27 -9.00
C ASP A 32 -13.20 5.73 -9.17
N GLU A 33 -13.98 6.25 -8.23
CA GLU A 33 -14.42 7.64 -8.25
C GLU A 33 -13.24 8.59 -7.99
N LEU A 34 -12.39 8.28 -7.01
CA LEU A 34 -11.21 9.10 -6.72
C LEU A 34 -10.20 9.06 -7.87
N ASP A 35 -9.95 7.89 -8.46
CA ASP A 35 -9.02 7.73 -9.58
C ASP A 35 -9.45 8.59 -10.79
N ARG A 36 -10.72 8.49 -11.19
CA ARG A 36 -11.30 9.34 -12.25
C ARG A 36 -11.19 10.83 -11.96
N GLN A 37 -11.34 11.22 -10.69
CA GLN A 37 -11.22 12.61 -10.25
C GLN A 37 -9.77 13.12 -10.31
N ILE A 38 -8.80 12.28 -9.95
CA ILE A 38 -7.36 12.56 -10.07
C ILE A 38 -7.00 12.73 -11.55
N GLU A 39 -7.36 11.77 -12.40
CA GLU A 39 -7.12 11.82 -13.84
C GLU A 39 -7.69 13.10 -14.48
N ALA A 40 -8.94 13.45 -14.17
CA ALA A 40 -9.58 14.65 -14.67
C ALA A 40 -8.86 15.95 -14.24
N SER A 41 -8.24 15.92 -13.07
CA SER A 41 -7.49 17.06 -12.53
C SER A 41 -6.04 17.14 -12.99
N LYS A 42 -5.49 16.07 -13.56
CA LYS A 42 -4.08 15.93 -13.95
C LYS A 42 -3.09 16.14 -12.80
N GLU A 43 -3.53 15.90 -11.57
CA GLU A 43 -2.65 15.90 -10.41
C GLU A 43 -1.78 14.64 -10.47
N GLU A 44 -0.48 14.78 -10.22
CA GLU A 44 0.41 13.63 -10.07
C GLU A 44 0.30 13.10 -8.64
N VAL A 45 0.04 11.80 -8.51
CA VAL A 45 0.01 11.11 -7.22
C VAL A 45 1.13 10.08 -7.14
N PRO A 46 1.65 9.80 -5.94
CA PRO A 46 2.65 8.75 -5.76
C PRO A 46 2.15 7.38 -6.22
N GLU A 47 3.07 6.51 -6.65
CA GLU A 47 2.73 5.16 -7.16
C GLU A 47 1.93 4.33 -6.15
N ILE A 48 2.20 4.46 -4.84
CA ILE A 48 1.38 3.82 -3.82
C ILE A 48 -0.09 4.21 -3.88
N VAL A 49 -0.39 5.48 -4.17
CA VAL A 49 -1.78 5.95 -4.26
C VAL A 49 -2.42 5.30 -5.47
N ALA A 50 -1.72 5.27 -6.61
CA ALA A 50 -2.22 4.61 -7.81
C ALA A 50 -2.53 3.11 -7.56
N HIS A 51 -1.59 2.35 -6.98
CA HIS A 51 -1.82 0.94 -6.64
C HIS A 51 -2.92 0.77 -5.59
N PHE A 52 -3.01 1.66 -4.61
CA PHE A 52 -4.08 1.61 -3.63
C PHE A 52 -5.45 1.85 -4.28
N LEU A 53 -5.56 2.69 -5.31
CA LEU A 53 -6.84 2.87 -5.99
C LEU A 53 -7.16 1.69 -6.94
N SER A 54 -6.16 1.15 -7.64
CA SER A 54 -6.40 0.07 -8.61
C SER A 54 -6.63 -1.31 -7.99
N ASP A 55 -6.03 -1.59 -6.82
CA ASP A 55 -5.89 -2.97 -6.33
C ASP A 55 -6.88 -3.33 -5.21
N SER A 56 -8.06 -2.71 -5.20
CA SER A 56 -9.13 -2.99 -4.22
C SER A 56 -9.47 -4.49 -4.15
N ASP A 57 -9.57 -5.14 -5.31
CA ASP A 57 -9.86 -6.56 -5.48
C ASP A 57 -8.73 -7.46 -4.94
N ILE A 58 -7.47 -7.05 -5.09
CA ILE A 58 -6.30 -7.75 -4.55
C ILE A 58 -6.28 -7.61 -3.04
N ARG A 59 -6.50 -6.40 -2.49
CA ARG A 59 -6.57 -6.19 -1.03
C ARG A 59 -7.72 -6.96 -0.39
N ALA A 60 -8.83 -7.15 -1.10
CA ALA A 60 -9.96 -7.94 -0.62
C ALA A 60 -9.64 -9.44 -0.43
N ARG A 61 -8.72 -9.98 -1.24
CA ARG A 61 -8.37 -11.41 -1.24
C ARG A 61 -7.03 -11.74 -0.58
N ASP A 62 -6.10 -10.78 -0.52
CA ASP A 62 -4.77 -10.94 0.07
C ASP A 62 -4.61 -9.96 1.23
N THR A 63 -4.83 -10.48 2.45
CA THR A 63 -4.71 -9.71 3.68
C THR A 63 -3.30 -9.16 3.89
N ARG A 64 -2.25 -9.91 3.54
CA ARG A 64 -0.87 -9.44 3.74
C ARG A 64 -0.57 -8.25 2.83
N TYR A 65 -1.00 -8.34 1.57
CA TYR A 65 -0.89 -7.23 0.63
C TYR A 65 -1.72 -6.02 1.10
N GLY A 66 -2.97 -6.24 1.50
CA GLY A 66 -3.85 -5.20 2.04
C GLY A 66 -3.27 -4.49 3.27
N ASP A 67 -2.70 -5.24 4.21
CA ASP A 67 -2.06 -4.69 5.41
C ASP A 67 -0.86 -3.81 5.07
N ALA A 68 -0.04 -4.23 4.11
CA ALA A 68 1.11 -3.45 3.63
C ALA A 68 0.67 -2.16 2.95
N GLN A 69 -0.30 -2.24 2.03
CA GLN A 69 -0.86 -1.09 1.31
C GLN A 69 -1.48 -0.07 2.27
N ARG A 70 -2.35 -0.50 3.19
CA ARG A 70 -2.96 0.39 4.18
C ARG A 70 -1.91 1.04 5.09
N THR A 71 -0.88 0.31 5.50
CA THR A 71 0.22 0.87 6.31
C THR A 71 0.97 1.97 5.57
N ALA A 72 1.26 1.76 4.30
CA ALA A 72 2.02 2.71 3.53
C ALA A 72 1.15 3.93 3.12
N VAL A 73 -0.15 3.77 2.86
CA VAL A 73 -1.11 4.88 2.70
C VAL A 73 -1.25 5.69 3.98
N ARG A 74 -1.36 5.04 5.16
CA ARG A 74 -1.35 5.76 6.45
C ARG A 74 -0.09 6.59 6.63
N THR A 75 1.06 6.03 6.25
CA THR A 75 2.34 6.74 6.33
C THR A 75 2.28 8.00 5.47
N TYR A 76 1.90 7.85 4.20
CA TYR A 76 1.73 8.97 3.27
C TYR A 76 0.78 10.05 3.80
N LEU A 77 -0.38 9.67 4.35
CA LEU A 77 -1.32 10.63 4.95
C LEU A 77 -0.76 11.36 6.16
N SER A 78 0.13 10.72 6.93
CA SER A 78 0.70 11.28 8.16
C SER A 78 1.91 12.19 7.93
N THR A 79 2.74 11.87 6.95
CA THR A 79 4.01 12.58 6.69
C THR A 79 3.94 13.50 5.49
N GLY A 80 2.98 13.29 4.57
CA GLY A 80 3.00 13.88 3.23
C GLY A 80 4.16 13.37 2.37
N ASP A 81 4.94 12.42 2.89
CA ASP A 81 6.15 11.88 2.28
C ASP A 81 5.93 10.41 1.93
N TYR A 82 6.47 10.00 0.79
CA TYR A 82 6.33 8.65 0.30
C TYR A 82 7.71 8.05 0.03
N PHE A 83 7.96 6.88 0.61
CA PHE A 83 9.08 6.05 0.20
C PHE A 83 8.62 5.20 -0.97
N ASP A 84 9.02 5.63 -2.17
CA ASP A 84 8.90 4.90 -3.44
C ASP A 84 9.87 3.72 -3.48
N GLY A 85 9.71 2.83 -2.50
CA GLY A 85 10.67 1.83 -2.06
C GLY A 85 11.62 1.44 -3.18
N VAL A 86 12.88 1.88 -3.07
CA VAL A 86 13.99 1.29 -3.82
C VAL A 86 13.74 -0.21 -3.82
N GLU A 87 13.59 -0.78 -5.02
CA GLU A 87 13.45 -2.21 -5.25
C GLU A 87 14.27 -2.95 -4.19
N VAL A 88 13.63 -3.58 -3.19
CA VAL A 88 14.42 -4.37 -2.24
C VAL A 88 14.99 -5.50 -3.10
N PRO A 89 16.31 -5.52 -3.38
CA PRO A 89 16.83 -6.49 -4.30
C PRO A 89 16.59 -7.85 -3.63
N TRP A 90 15.99 -8.79 -4.34
CA TRP A 90 15.87 -10.22 -4.02
C TRP A 90 17.09 -10.84 -3.30
N TRP A 91 18.27 -10.22 -3.41
CA TRP A 91 19.47 -10.47 -2.60
C TRP A 91 19.29 -10.30 -1.08
N GLY A 92 18.34 -9.49 -0.60
CA GLY A 92 18.04 -9.32 0.83
C GLY A 92 17.46 -10.58 1.47
N CYS A 93 16.68 -11.37 0.71
CA CYS A 93 16.23 -12.70 1.14
C CYS A 93 17.38 -13.72 1.14
N LEU A 94 18.33 -13.60 0.19
CA LEU A 94 19.54 -14.44 0.14
C LEU A 94 20.49 -14.16 1.30
N ALA A 95 20.66 -12.89 1.70
CA ALA A 95 21.49 -12.51 2.84
C ALA A 95 20.98 -13.12 4.15
N LEU A 96 19.65 -13.14 4.35
CA LEU A 96 19.04 -13.73 5.53
C LEU A 96 19.19 -15.27 5.54
N ALA A 97 19.11 -15.92 4.38
CA ALA A 97 19.36 -17.36 4.24
C ALA A 97 20.83 -17.74 4.49
N VAL A 98 21.81 -16.94 4.05
CA VAL A 98 23.24 -17.17 4.28
C VAL A 98 23.62 -16.98 5.75
N VAL A 99 23.04 -15.99 6.44
CA VAL A 99 23.30 -15.77 7.87
C VAL A 99 22.73 -16.93 8.70
N VAL A 100 21.50 -17.37 8.43
CA VAL A 100 20.90 -18.50 9.16
C VAL A 100 21.63 -19.82 8.84
N GLY A 101 21.96 -20.07 7.57
CA GLY A 101 22.70 -21.26 7.15
C GLY A 101 24.13 -21.32 7.72
N GLY A 102 24.84 -20.19 7.74
CA GLY A 102 26.19 -20.09 8.29
C GLY A 102 26.25 -20.31 9.80
N VAL A 103 25.25 -19.82 10.55
CA VAL A 103 25.16 -20.05 12.01
C VAL A 103 24.88 -21.52 12.33
N ILE A 104 24.06 -22.20 11.54
CA ILE A 104 23.77 -23.64 11.73
C ILE A 104 25.01 -24.49 11.43
N VAL A 105 25.73 -24.20 10.34
CA VAL A 105 26.95 -24.94 9.98
C VAL A 105 28.06 -24.72 11.02
N TYR A 106 28.22 -23.50 11.54
CA TYR A 106 29.21 -23.22 12.59
C TYR A 106 28.86 -23.87 13.94
N ALA A 107 27.58 -24.04 14.26
CA ALA A 107 27.15 -24.70 15.50
C ALA A 107 27.25 -26.24 15.44
N LEU A 108 27.43 -26.83 14.26
CA LEU A 108 27.51 -28.28 14.03
C LEU A 108 28.93 -28.78 13.69
N ALA A 109 29.91 -27.87 13.57
CA ALA A 109 31.33 -28.17 13.38
C ALA A 109 32.09 -28.11 14.72
#